data_AF-A0A8D8ZQK3-F1
#
_entry.id   AF-A0A8D8ZQK3-F1
#
_cell.length_a   1.000
_cell.length_b   1.000
_cell.length_c   1.000
_cell.angle_alpha   90.00
_cell.angle_beta   90.00
_cell.angle_gamma   90.00
#
_symmetry.space_group_name_H-M   'P 1'
#
loop_
_entity.id
_entity.type
_entity.pdbx_description
1 polymer ?
#
loop_
_entity_poly.entity_id
_entity_poly.type
_entity_poly.pdbx_seq_one_letter_code
_entity_poly.pdbx_strand_id
1 'polypeptide(L)'
;MSFQISDRPAGHSFLPCDRDFALIEKSKKKSAAMVPADWKCIIEGASITNPYIVREMQQTDFKDFEPLVTKIFIQNPQFQITKFAWYKMCSDDPSSVLARESHQVNKPWKLFKLFRDEEGESEPPQLYRAPLPITKDKKKDLLKMTEYLRSQEHVDFYKGLPSQ
;
A
#
# COMPACT_ATOMS: atom_id res chain seq x y z
N MET A 1 16.59 -20.09 -11.31
CA MET A 1 15.87 -20.64 -10.15
C MET A 1 14.37 -20.55 -10.44
N SER A 2 13.66 -21.67 -10.41
CA SER A 2 12.22 -21.72 -10.70
C SER A 2 11.45 -21.58 -9.39
N PHE A 3 10.78 -20.45 -9.18
CA PHE A 3 9.87 -20.29 -8.05
C PHE A 3 8.55 -20.99 -8.39
N GLN A 4 8.38 -22.21 -7.86
CA GLN A 4 7.07 -22.84 -7.76
C GLN A 4 6.35 -22.25 -6.55
N ILE A 5 5.26 -21.51 -6.78
CA ILE A 5 4.30 -21.20 -5.73
C ILE A 5 3.48 -22.49 -5.53
N SER A 6 3.92 -23.35 -4.62
CA SER A 6 3.14 -24.53 -4.22
C SER A 6 2.01 -24.09 -3.30
N ASP A 7 0.81 -24.58 -3.61
CA ASP A 7 -0.35 -24.73 -2.74
C ASP A 7 -0.81 -23.51 -1.95
N ARG A 8 -1.91 -22.92 -2.46
CA ARG A 8 -2.73 -21.92 -1.78
C ARG A 8 -3.29 -22.58 -0.49
N PRO A 9 -2.90 -22.16 0.72
CA PRO A 9 -3.48 -22.72 1.94
C PRO A 9 -4.98 -22.46 1.98
N ALA A 10 -5.75 -23.39 2.56
CA ALA A 10 -7.19 -23.25 2.74
C ALA A 10 -7.54 -21.89 3.39
N GLY A 11 -8.64 -21.26 2.92
CA GLY A 11 -9.04 -19.87 3.18
C GLY A 11 -9.44 -19.49 4.61
N HIS A 12 -8.97 -20.24 5.61
CA HIS A 12 -9.08 -19.95 7.04
C HIS A 12 -7.76 -20.15 7.78
N SER A 13 -6.65 -20.11 7.05
CA SER A 13 -5.32 -20.18 7.65
C SER A 13 -5.08 -18.87 8.41
N PHE A 14 -5.08 -18.95 9.75
CA PHE A 14 -4.72 -17.86 10.65
C PHE A 14 -3.51 -17.09 10.09
N LEU A 15 -3.75 -15.91 9.51
CA LEU A 15 -2.66 -15.14 8.96
C LEU A 15 -1.90 -14.53 10.14
N PRO A 16 -0.56 -14.59 10.16
CA PRO A 16 0.24 -13.92 11.19
C PRO A 16 -0.15 -12.44 11.36
N CYS A 17 -0.56 -11.76 10.29
CA CYS A 17 -1.04 -10.38 10.36
C CYS A 17 -2.29 -10.22 11.23
N ASP A 18 -3.21 -11.20 11.26
CA ASP A 18 -4.43 -11.11 12.08
C ASP A 18 -4.07 -11.11 13.58
N ARG A 19 -3.04 -11.86 13.96
CA ARG A 19 -2.51 -11.86 15.32
C ARG A 19 -1.92 -10.50 15.67
N ASP A 20 -1.16 -9.91 14.78
CA ASP A 20 -0.53 -8.61 15.00
C ASP A 20 -1.58 -7.50 15.14
N PHE A 21 -2.60 -7.50 14.29
CA PHE A 21 -3.74 -6.59 14.40
C PHE A 21 -4.49 -6.78 15.72
N ALA A 22 -4.69 -8.02 16.19
CA ALA A 22 -5.34 -8.27 17.47
C ALA A 22 -4.53 -7.69 18.66
N LEU A 23 -3.19 -7.74 18.61
CA LEU A 23 -2.33 -7.12 19.62
C LEU A 23 -2.43 -5.59 19.61
N ILE A 24 -2.39 -4.98 18.43
CA ILE A 24 -2.54 -3.53 18.27
C ILE A 24 -3.92 -3.07 18.75
N GLU A 25 -5.00 -3.80 18.42
CA GLU A 25 -6.35 -3.48 18.86
C GLU A 25 -6.49 -3.58 20.39
N LYS A 26 -5.85 -4.59 21.00
CA LYS A 26 -5.80 -4.73 22.46
C LYS A 26 -5.02 -3.59 23.12
N SER A 27 -3.93 -3.13 22.50
CA SER A 27 -3.17 -1.95 22.94
C SER A 27 -4.03 -0.69 22.86
N LYS A 28 -4.71 -0.48 21.73
CA LYS A 28 -5.66 0.62 21.51
C LYS A 28 -6.79 0.64 22.54
N LYS A 29 -7.31 -0.50 23.00
CA LYS A 29 -8.36 -0.51 24.05
C LYS A 29 -7.89 0.12 25.38
N LYS A 30 -6.57 0.17 25.63
CA LYS A 30 -5.97 0.76 26.82
C LYS A 30 -5.48 2.19 26.61
N SER A 31 -5.36 2.63 25.35
CA SER A 31 -4.73 3.90 24.96
C SER A 31 -5.65 4.69 24.05
N ALA A 32 -5.84 5.98 24.32
CA ALA A 32 -6.68 6.83 23.47
C ALA A 32 -5.84 7.43 22.33
N ALA A 33 -6.05 6.97 21.10
CA ALA A 33 -5.48 7.60 19.91
C ALA A 33 -6.31 8.81 19.52
N MET A 34 -5.76 10.02 19.68
CA MET A 34 -6.44 11.29 19.44
C MET A 34 -5.91 12.00 18.20
N VAL A 35 -4.64 11.79 17.86
CA VAL A 35 -4.00 12.24 16.61
C VAL A 35 -3.23 11.09 15.94
N PRO A 36 -2.89 11.20 14.64
CA PRO A 36 -2.11 10.17 13.94
C PRO A 36 -0.78 9.82 14.62
N ALA A 37 -0.11 10.79 15.26
CA ALA A 37 1.14 10.55 15.98
C ALA A 37 0.97 9.57 17.17
N ASP A 38 -0.17 9.56 17.84
CA ASP A 38 -0.43 8.64 18.97
C ASP A 38 -0.41 7.17 18.54
N TRP A 39 -0.80 6.91 17.29
CA TRP A 39 -0.80 5.55 16.74
C TRP A 39 0.60 4.95 16.68
N LYS A 40 1.64 5.77 16.49
CA LYS A 40 3.03 5.30 16.53
C LYS A 40 3.33 4.63 17.86
N CYS A 41 3.07 5.35 18.96
CA CYS A 41 3.29 4.84 20.32
C CYS A 41 2.44 3.60 20.61
N ILE A 42 1.19 3.58 20.14
CA ILE A 42 0.26 2.45 20.34
C ILE A 42 0.76 1.19 19.61
N ILE A 43 1.24 1.36 18.38
CA ILE A 43 1.76 0.25 17.57
C ILE A 43 3.09 -0.22 18.14
N GLU A 44 4.06 0.65 18.40
CA GLU A 44 5.34 0.29 19.00
C GLU A 44 5.16 -0.48 20.33
N GLY A 45 4.23 -0.03 21.17
CA GLY A 45 3.92 -0.65 22.47
C GLY A 45 3.00 -1.87 22.41
N ALA A 46 2.49 -2.28 21.24
CA ALA A 46 1.51 -3.35 21.15
C ALA A 46 2.11 -4.76 21.36
N SER A 47 3.41 -4.94 21.08
CA SER A 47 4.11 -6.22 21.24
C SER A 47 5.31 -6.04 22.15
N ILE A 48 5.30 -6.74 23.30
CA ILE A 48 6.39 -6.69 24.29
C ILE A 48 7.56 -7.57 23.87
N THR A 49 7.25 -8.76 23.32
CA THR A 49 8.26 -9.76 22.98
C THR A 49 9.03 -9.39 21.71
N ASN A 50 8.33 -8.84 20.71
CA ASN A 50 8.91 -8.40 19.44
C ASN A 50 8.28 -7.06 19.06
N PRO A 51 8.82 -5.92 19.54
CA PRO A 51 8.30 -4.60 19.23
C PRO A 51 8.27 -4.34 17.72
N TYR A 52 7.22 -3.67 17.26
CA TYR A 52 7.08 -3.32 15.84
C TYR A 52 8.01 -2.17 15.46
N ILE A 53 8.57 -2.23 14.26
CA ILE A 53 9.34 -1.14 13.68
C ILE A 53 8.37 -0.22 12.94
N VAL A 54 8.02 0.91 13.54
CA VAL A 54 7.15 1.90 12.90
C VAL A 54 8.00 2.88 12.09
N ARG A 55 7.73 2.96 10.78
CA ARG A 55 8.38 3.93 9.88
C ARG A 55 7.38 5.01 9.50
N GLU A 56 7.70 6.25 9.83
CA GLU A 56 6.93 7.41 9.41
C GLU A 56 7.20 7.69 7.93
N MET A 57 6.16 7.54 7.11
CA MET A 57 6.24 7.80 5.68
C MET A 57 6.12 9.30 5.40
N GLN A 58 6.98 9.82 4.53
CA GLN A 58 6.93 11.16 3.99
C GLN A 58 6.26 11.17 2.62
N GLN A 59 5.85 12.35 2.14
CA GLN A 59 5.23 12.47 0.82
C GLN A 59 6.11 11.92 -0.31
N THR A 60 7.43 11.98 -0.16
CA THR A 60 8.43 11.44 -1.11
C THR A 60 8.37 9.92 -1.26
N ASP A 61 7.83 9.21 -0.26
CA ASP A 61 7.68 7.75 -0.28
C ASP A 61 6.45 7.31 -1.10
N PHE A 62 5.51 8.23 -1.34
CA PHE A 62 4.34 7.96 -2.16
C PHE A 62 4.62 8.27 -3.62
N LYS A 63 4.64 7.23 -4.44
CA LYS A 63 4.96 7.30 -5.86
C LYS A 63 3.72 7.10 -6.72
N ASP A 64 3.67 7.79 -7.86
CA ASP A 64 2.61 7.68 -8.84
C ASP A 64 3.00 6.67 -9.94
N PHE A 65 2.28 5.55 -9.94
CA PHE A 65 2.45 4.47 -10.91
C PHE A 65 1.42 4.52 -12.03
N GLU A 66 0.42 5.41 -11.98
CA GLU A 66 -0.64 5.49 -13.00
C GLU A 66 -0.05 5.70 -14.40
N PRO A 67 0.89 6.64 -14.62
CA PRO A 67 1.43 6.88 -15.96
C PRO A 67 2.14 5.64 -16.52
N LEU A 68 2.83 4.90 -15.65
CA LEU A 68 3.54 3.68 -16.01
C LEU A 68 2.56 2.58 -16.40
N VAL A 69 1.55 2.36 -15.57
CA VAL A 69 0.53 1.33 -15.76
C VAL A 69 -0.28 1.61 -17.02
N THR A 70 -0.71 2.85 -17.23
CA THR A 70 -1.45 3.28 -18.42
C THR A 70 -0.62 3.11 -19.68
N LYS A 71 0.67 3.45 -19.66
CA LYS A 71 1.59 3.20 -20.78
C LYS A 71 1.70 1.71 -21.12
N ILE A 72 1.84 0.84 -20.12
CA ILE A 72 1.92 -0.62 -20.32
C ILE A 72 0.64 -1.14 -21.01
N PHE A 73 -0.54 -0.75 -20.52
CA PHE A 73 -1.81 -1.23 -21.06
C PHE A 73 -2.17 -0.65 -22.43
N ILE A 74 -1.76 0.59 -22.72
CA ILE A 74 -1.89 1.17 -24.07
C ILE A 74 -1.00 0.42 -25.07
N GLN A 75 0.24 0.08 -24.68
CA GLN A 75 1.17 -0.65 -25.54
C GLN A 75 0.76 -2.12 -25.73
N ASN A 76 0.12 -2.71 -24.72
CA ASN A 76 -0.31 -4.10 -24.72
C ASN A 76 -1.82 -4.23 -24.42
N PRO A 77 -2.72 -3.83 -25.33
CA PRO A 77 -4.17 -3.85 -25.08
C PRO A 77 -4.74 -5.27 -24.85
N GLN A 78 -4.03 -6.27 -25.37
CA GLN A 78 -4.30 -7.70 -25.20
C GLN A 78 -3.84 -8.24 -23.83
N PHE A 79 -3.00 -7.50 -23.11
CA PHE A 79 -2.53 -7.86 -21.78
C PHE A 79 -3.52 -7.35 -20.73
N GLN A 80 -4.45 -8.20 -20.29
CA GLN A 80 -5.38 -7.88 -19.20
C GLN A 80 -5.11 -8.81 -18.02
N ILE A 81 -4.75 -8.25 -16.86
CA ILE A 81 -4.33 -9.01 -15.68
C ILE A 81 -5.44 -9.98 -15.18
N THR A 82 -6.70 -9.67 -15.45
CA THR A 82 -7.82 -10.53 -15.06
C THR A 82 -8.01 -11.76 -15.96
N LYS A 83 -7.44 -11.76 -17.18
CA LYS A 83 -7.63 -12.84 -18.17
C LYS A 83 -6.61 -13.97 -18.04
N PHE A 84 -5.44 -13.72 -17.44
CA PHE A 84 -4.40 -14.74 -17.32
C PHE A 84 -4.42 -15.40 -15.95
N ALA A 85 -4.25 -16.73 -15.95
CA ALA A 85 -4.18 -17.54 -14.74
C ALA A 85 -2.75 -17.66 -14.19
N TRP A 86 -1.74 -17.44 -15.04
CA TRP A 86 -0.33 -17.58 -14.68
C TRP A 86 0.50 -16.42 -15.21
N TYR A 87 1.48 -16.04 -14.41
CA TYR A 87 2.50 -15.03 -14.74
C TYR A 87 3.87 -15.61 -14.41
N LYS A 88 4.84 -15.33 -15.27
CA LYS A 88 6.25 -15.66 -15.07
C LYS A 88 7.09 -14.47 -15.45
N MET A 89 7.95 -14.05 -14.53
CA MET A 89 8.96 -13.02 -14.71
C MET A 89 10.33 -13.67 -14.54
N CYS A 90 11.33 -13.23 -15.31
CA CYS A 90 12.69 -13.74 -15.21
C CYS A 90 13.61 -12.62 -14.70
N SER A 91 14.58 -12.96 -13.85
CA SER A 91 15.61 -11.99 -13.44
C SER A 91 16.45 -11.50 -14.62
N ASP A 92 16.62 -12.34 -15.63
CA ASP A 92 17.46 -12.06 -16.80
C ASP A 92 16.77 -11.13 -17.81
N ASP A 93 15.44 -11.01 -17.72
CA ASP A 93 14.61 -10.15 -18.56
C ASP A 93 13.48 -9.56 -17.69
N PRO A 94 13.80 -8.56 -16.84
CA PRO A 94 12.82 -7.95 -15.94
C PRO A 94 11.81 -7.07 -16.70
N SER A 95 12.11 -6.71 -17.95
CA SER A 95 11.27 -5.89 -18.82
C SER A 95 10.15 -6.67 -19.50
N SER A 96 10.09 -7.99 -19.33
CA SER A 96 9.07 -8.82 -19.96
C SER A 96 8.34 -9.73 -18.97
N VAL A 97 7.06 -9.99 -19.27
CA VAL A 97 6.23 -10.96 -18.55
C VAL A 97 5.69 -12.01 -19.51
N LEU A 98 5.83 -13.28 -19.11
CA LEU A 98 5.19 -14.40 -19.77
C LEU A 98 3.86 -14.67 -19.07
N ALA A 99 2.75 -14.65 -19.80
CA ALA A 99 1.43 -14.91 -19.24
C ALA A 99 0.72 -16.06 -19.96
N ARG A 100 -0.11 -16.80 -19.22
CA ARG A 100 -0.87 -17.93 -19.75
C ARG A 100 -2.30 -17.94 -19.21
N GLU A 101 -3.27 -18.03 -20.12
CA GLU A 101 -4.71 -17.97 -19.82
C GLU A 101 -5.23 -19.27 -19.19
N SER A 102 -4.61 -20.41 -19.53
CA SER A 102 -5.06 -21.73 -19.08
C SER A 102 -4.24 -22.28 -17.93
N HIS A 103 -4.89 -23.08 -17.08
CA HIS A 103 -4.24 -23.94 -16.08
C HIS A 103 -3.58 -25.19 -16.68
N GLN A 104 -3.85 -25.50 -17.96
CA GLN A 104 -3.20 -26.61 -18.65
C GLN A 104 -1.75 -26.27 -19.00
N VAL A 105 -0.82 -27.12 -18.55
CA VAL A 105 0.62 -26.88 -18.72
C VAL A 105 1.05 -26.86 -20.19
N ASN A 106 0.35 -27.60 -21.04
CA ASN A 106 0.68 -27.78 -22.45
C ASN A 106 0.32 -26.56 -23.33
N LYS A 107 -0.40 -25.57 -22.80
CA LYS A 107 -0.72 -24.34 -23.55
C LYS A 107 0.49 -23.40 -23.57
N PRO A 108 0.77 -22.75 -24.72
CA PRO A 108 1.93 -21.89 -24.86
C PRO A 108 1.81 -20.64 -23.98
N TRP A 109 2.96 -20.14 -23.55
CA TRP A 109 3.07 -18.83 -22.90
C TRP A 109 3.01 -17.72 -23.94
N LYS A 110 2.35 -16.62 -23.60
CA LYS A 110 2.36 -15.38 -24.39
C LYS A 110 3.35 -14.41 -23.73
N LEU A 111 4.29 -13.89 -24.51
CA LEU A 111 5.27 -12.89 -24.05
C LEU A 111 4.70 -11.49 -24.24
N PHE A 112 4.77 -10.67 -23.19
CA PHE A 112 4.41 -9.26 -23.22
C PHE A 112 5.61 -8.45 -22.71
N LYS A 113 6.04 -7.45 -23.50
CA LYS A 113 7.08 -6.50 -23.06
C LYS A 113 6.41 -5.38 -22.26
N LEU A 114 6.84 -5.19 -21.03
CA LEU A 114 6.35 -4.15 -20.13
C LEU A 114 7.09 -2.83 -20.32
N PHE A 115 8.41 -2.90 -20.57
CA PHE A 115 9.28 -1.73 -20.74
C PHE A 115 10.10 -1.83 -22.03
N ARG A 116 10.60 -0.70 -22.54
CA ARG A 116 11.64 -0.70 -23.59
C ARG A 116 13.01 -0.77 -22.93
N ASP A 117 13.93 -1.48 -23.56
CA ASP A 117 15.29 -1.72 -23.06
C ASP A 117 16.12 -0.43 -22.85
N GLU A 118 15.66 0.71 -23.38
CA GLU A 118 16.34 2.02 -23.32
C GLU A 118 15.70 3.02 -22.33
N GLU A 119 14.56 2.68 -21.73
CA GLU A 119 13.95 3.50 -20.69
C GLU A 119 14.62 3.14 -19.36
N GLY A 120 15.77 3.77 -19.11
CA GLY A 120 16.49 3.65 -17.84
C GLY A 120 15.57 3.83 -16.64
N GLU A 121 15.96 3.22 -15.52
CA GLU A 121 15.26 3.22 -14.23
C GLU A 121 14.93 4.65 -13.75
N SER A 122 13.89 5.26 -14.33
CA SER A 122 13.35 6.51 -13.81
C SER A 122 12.43 6.14 -12.66
N GLU A 123 12.79 6.54 -11.45
CA GLU A 123 11.87 6.41 -10.33
C GLU A 123 10.52 7.05 -10.70
N PRO A 124 9.40 6.39 -10.37
CA PRO A 124 8.09 6.99 -10.56
C PRO A 124 8.02 8.36 -9.86
N PRO A 125 7.30 9.34 -10.44
CA PRO A 125 7.20 10.66 -9.85
C PRO A 125 6.47 10.59 -8.51
N GLN A 126 6.67 11.61 -7.68
CA GLN A 126 5.98 11.73 -6.40
C GLN A 126 4.48 12.00 -6.59
N LEU A 127 3.63 11.21 -5.91
CA LEU A 127 2.17 11.27 -6.02
C LEU A 127 1.59 12.51 -5.34
N TYR A 128 2.10 12.88 -4.17
CA TYR A 128 1.60 14.01 -3.39
C TYR A 128 2.71 15.01 -3.15
N ARG A 129 2.57 16.29 -3.55
CA ARG A 129 3.61 17.31 -3.32
C ARG A 129 3.42 18.13 -2.04
N ALA A 130 2.24 18.06 -1.45
CA ALA A 130 1.85 18.76 -0.25
C ALA A 130 0.84 17.90 0.53
N PRO A 131 0.57 18.19 1.81
CA PRO A 131 -0.48 17.52 2.55
C PRO A 131 -1.84 17.69 1.84
N LEU A 132 -2.62 16.61 1.80
CA LEU A 132 -3.92 16.61 1.12
C LEU A 132 -4.91 17.51 1.85
N PRO A 133 -5.45 18.54 1.19
CA PRO A 133 -6.43 19.43 1.81
C PRO A 133 -7.75 18.69 2.06
N ILE A 134 -8.35 18.96 3.22
CA ILE A 134 -9.69 18.48 3.54
C ILE A 134 -10.75 19.48 3.07
N THR A 135 -11.98 19.01 2.86
CA THR A 135 -13.09 19.91 2.52
C THR A 135 -13.41 20.84 3.69
N LYS A 136 -13.88 22.05 3.39
CA LYS A 136 -14.29 23.04 4.42
C LYS A 136 -15.30 22.48 5.41
N ASP A 137 -16.29 21.72 4.93
CA ASP A 137 -17.32 21.13 5.79
C ASP A 137 -16.71 20.11 6.76
N LYS A 138 -15.81 19.25 6.27
CA LYS A 138 -15.09 18.29 7.11
C LYS A 138 -14.21 19.00 8.13
N LYS A 139 -13.55 20.10 7.76
CA LYS A 139 -12.76 20.90 8.70
C LYS A 139 -13.64 21.50 9.79
N LYS A 140 -14.79 22.06 9.43
CA LYS A 140 -15.75 22.62 10.39
C LYS A 140 -16.23 21.57 11.39
N ASP A 141 -16.55 20.36 10.92
CA ASP A 141 -17.01 19.28 11.80
C ASP A 141 -15.88 18.72 12.68
N LEU A 142 -14.66 18.57 12.15
CA LEU A 142 -13.49 18.21 12.95
C LEU A 142 -13.24 19.23 14.07
N LEU A 143 -13.36 20.52 13.77
CA LEU A 143 -13.19 21.59 14.77
C LEU A 143 -14.24 21.53 15.89
N LYS A 144 -15.49 21.15 15.59
CA LYS A 144 -16.49 20.93 16.65
C LYS A 144 -16.05 19.80 17.58
N MET A 145 -15.54 18.69 17.02
CA MET A 145 -15.09 17.54 17.81
C MET A 145 -13.83 17.82 18.64
N THR A 146 -13.11 18.92 18.40
CA THR A 146 -11.92 19.26 19.20
C THR A 146 -12.23 19.51 20.68
N GLU A 147 -13.50 19.79 21.04
CA GLU A 147 -13.94 19.92 22.42
C GLU A 147 -13.75 18.65 23.27
N TYR A 148 -13.71 17.48 22.61
CA TYR A 148 -13.52 16.18 23.27
C TYR A 148 -12.04 15.78 23.39
N LEU A 149 -11.11 16.60 22.89
CA LEU A 149 -9.68 16.33 22.95
C LEU A 149 -9.12 16.71 24.32
N ARG A 150 -8.20 15.87 24.82
CA ARG A 150 -7.63 16.01 26.16
C ARG A 150 -6.50 17.04 26.27
N SER A 151 -5.84 17.37 25.15
CA SER A 151 -4.65 18.22 25.09
C SER A 151 -4.81 19.31 24.03
N GLN A 152 -4.30 20.50 24.34
CA GLN A 152 -4.27 21.63 23.39
C GLN A 152 -3.41 21.29 22.15
N GLU A 153 -2.37 20.48 22.30
CA GLU A 153 -1.51 20.04 21.20
C GLU A 153 -2.32 19.26 20.14
N HIS A 154 -3.25 18.42 20.59
CA HIS A 154 -4.13 17.68 19.69
C HIS A 154 -5.10 18.60 18.97
N VAL A 155 -5.60 19.63 19.66
CA VAL A 155 -6.49 20.64 19.06
C VAL A 155 -5.74 21.42 17.98
N ASP A 156 -4.49 21.79 18.24
CA ASP A 156 -3.67 22.59 17.32
C ASP A 156 -3.35 21.81 16.03
N PHE A 157 -3.14 20.49 16.13
CA PHE A 157 -3.03 19.61 14.97
C PHE A 157 -4.24 19.76 14.02
N TYR A 158 -5.47 19.67 14.52
CA TYR A 158 -6.67 19.76 13.68
C TYR A 158 -6.90 21.17 13.12
N LYS A 159 -6.53 22.22 13.87
CA LYS A 159 -6.59 23.61 13.38
C LYS A 159 -5.63 23.83 12.20
N GLY A 160 -4.44 23.24 12.27
CA GLY A 160 -3.37 23.33 11.26
C GLY A 160 -3.65 22.59 9.95
N LEU A 161 -4.69 21.75 9.86
CA LEU A 161 -4.98 20.99 8.65
C LEU A 161 -5.32 21.91 7.45
N PRO A 162 -4.73 21.70 6.27
CA PRO A 162 -5.05 22.47 5.08
C PRO A 162 -6.48 22.21 4.63
N SER A 163 -7.18 23.24 4.15
CA SER A 163 -8.56 23.16 3.67
C SER A 163 -8.68 23.70 2.26
N GLN A 164 -9.51 23.05 1.44
CA GLN A 164 -9.91 23.50 0.11
C GLN A 164 -11.41 23.75 0.04
#